data_AF-A0A0B8T484-F1
#
_entry.id   AF-A0A0B8T484-F1
#
_cell.length_a   1.000
_cell.length_b   1.000
_cell.length_c   1.000
_cell.angle_alpha   90.00
_cell.angle_beta   90.00
_cell.angle_gamma   90.00
#
_symmetry.space_group_name_H-M   'P 1'
#
loop_
_entity.id
_entity.type
_entity.pdbx_description
1 polymer ?
#
loop_
_entity_poly.entity_id
_entity_poly.type
_entity_poly.pdbx_seq_one_letter_code
_entity_poly.pdbx_strand_id
1 'polypeptide(L)'
;MKMKLSICFISVFLVMQTCVMARSNGTADSVLNNIQERVYNAFVSDVSQKTEKLQELKGQLGNLDKGKQSAILVYWRAYLQFYTTILYSQSGKKSNAKEEVDFGIELLSSLPNKSSEDFALLARLESNLV
;
A
#
# COMPACT_ATOMS: atom_id res chain seq x y z
N MET A 1 58.54 1.29 -22.62
CA MET A 1 57.40 0.51 -22.08
C MET A 1 56.77 1.33 -20.96
N LYS A 2 55.64 2.02 -21.23
CA LYS A 2 54.92 2.85 -20.25
C LYS A 2 53.50 2.30 -20.12
N MET A 3 53.16 1.82 -18.93
CA MET A 3 51.88 1.19 -18.60
C MET A 3 50.84 2.29 -18.37
N LYS A 4 49.84 2.42 -19.25
CA LYS A 4 48.69 3.31 -19.03
C LYS A 4 47.64 2.54 -18.23
N LEU A 5 47.52 2.88 -16.95
CA LEU A 5 46.45 2.44 -16.05
C LEU A 5 45.15 3.10 -16.53
N SER A 6 44.32 2.32 -17.24
CA SER A 6 43.07 2.79 -17.84
C SER A 6 42.02 3.00 -16.75
N ILE A 7 41.74 4.27 -16.47
CA ILE A 7 40.68 4.76 -15.59
C ILE A 7 39.34 4.46 -16.28
N CYS A 8 38.87 3.22 -16.20
CA CYS A 8 37.62 2.78 -16.83
C CYS A 8 36.53 2.39 -15.81
N PHE A 9 36.67 2.79 -14.53
CA PHE A 9 35.72 2.39 -13.47
C PHE A 9 34.87 3.52 -12.89
N ILE A 10 34.97 4.76 -13.37
CA ILE A 10 34.22 5.90 -12.79
C ILE A 10 33.13 6.44 -13.74
N SER A 11 33.02 5.93 -14.97
CA SER A 11 32.14 6.54 -15.99
C SER A 11 30.71 5.97 -16.08
N VAL A 12 30.31 5.00 -15.25
CA VAL A 12 28.97 4.38 -15.36
C VAL A 12 27.98 4.89 -14.29
N PHE A 13 28.43 5.63 -13.27
CA PHE A 13 27.56 6.00 -12.14
C PHE A 13 26.82 7.34 -12.29
N LEU A 14 27.00 8.09 -13.38
CA LEU A 14 26.64 9.51 -13.43
C LEU A 14 25.51 9.90 -14.42
N VAL A 15 24.78 8.94 -15.00
CA VAL A 15 23.68 9.25 -15.94
C VAL A 15 22.30 8.79 -15.45
N MET A 16 22.19 8.28 -14.22
CA MET A 16 20.89 7.88 -13.64
C MET A 16 20.33 8.88 -12.61
N GLN A 17 20.63 10.17 -12.79
CA GLN A 17 19.90 11.27 -12.16
C GLN A 17 19.19 12.09 -13.24
N THR A 18 18.38 11.42 -14.06
CA THR A 18 17.29 12.11 -14.75
C THR A 18 16.36 12.66 -13.68
N CYS A 19 16.29 13.99 -13.60
CA CYS A 19 15.39 14.77 -12.76
C CYS A 19 14.00 14.12 -12.73
N VAL A 20 13.70 13.43 -11.63
CA VAL A 20 12.31 13.21 -11.23
C VAL A 20 11.82 14.59 -10.80
N MET A 21 11.16 15.28 -11.72
CA MET A 21 10.28 16.41 -11.38
C MET A 21 9.08 15.82 -10.65
N ALA A 22 9.28 15.42 -9.39
CA ALA A 22 8.21 15.07 -8.48
C ALA A 22 7.42 16.34 -8.22
N ARG A 23 6.29 16.50 -8.91
CA ARG A 23 5.25 17.42 -8.46
C ARG A 23 4.71 16.85 -7.16
N SER A 24 5.25 17.33 -6.04
CA SER A 24 4.79 16.94 -4.72
C SER A 24 3.33 17.36 -4.53
N ASN A 25 2.44 16.37 -4.42
CA ASN A 25 1.17 16.57 -3.75
C ASN A 25 1.47 16.34 -2.27
N GLY A 26 1.96 17.37 -1.57
CA GLY A 26 2.54 17.25 -0.22
C GLY A 26 1.67 16.50 0.79
N THR A 27 0.33 16.50 0.61
CA THR A 27 -0.60 15.71 1.43
C THR A 27 -0.63 14.22 1.08
N ALA A 28 -0.61 13.86 -0.22
CA ALA A 28 -0.60 12.46 -0.66
C ALA A 28 0.75 11.80 -0.34
N ASP A 29 1.86 12.50 -0.59
CA ASP A 29 3.21 12.02 -0.27
C ASP A 29 3.32 11.76 1.24
N SER A 30 2.83 12.70 2.07
CA SER A 30 2.84 12.54 3.52
C SER A 30 1.99 11.36 4.01
N VAL A 31 0.85 11.07 3.38
CA VAL A 31 -0.01 9.95 3.80
C VAL A 31 0.56 8.61 3.35
N LEU A 32 1.15 8.54 2.15
CA LEU A 32 1.70 7.30 1.61
C LEU A 32 3.10 6.96 2.16
N ASN A 33 3.81 7.92 2.75
CA ASN A 33 5.09 7.67 3.41
C ASN A 33 4.97 6.59 4.50
N ASN A 34 5.78 5.54 4.38
CA ASN A 34 5.83 4.38 5.28
C ASN A 34 4.44 3.75 5.53
N ILE A 35 3.53 3.81 4.55
CA ILE A 35 2.13 3.41 4.73
C ILE A 35 1.98 1.95 5.19
N GLN A 36 2.86 1.04 4.77
CA GLN A 36 2.86 -0.35 5.26
C GLN A 36 3.02 -0.43 6.78
N GLU A 37 4.02 0.28 7.31
CA GLU A 37 4.29 0.34 8.75
C GLU A 37 3.13 1.01 9.49
N ARG A 38 2.58 2.09 8.92
CA ARG A 38 1.43 2.80 9.50
C ARG A 38 0.19 1.92 9.60
N VAL A 39 -0.13 1.13 8.57
CA VAL A 39 -1.24 0.16 8.59
C VAL A 39 -0.99 -0.89 9.67
N TYR A 40 0.22 -1.45 9.73
CA TYR A 40 0.55 -2.47 10.72
C TYR A 40 0.47 -1.94 12.16
N ASN A 41 1.04 -0.76 12.43
CA ASN A 41 1.00 -0.14 13.75
C ASN A 41 -0.42 0.24 14.16
N ALA A 42 -1.25 0.72 13.21
CA ALA A 42 -2.67 0.97 13.45
C ALA A 42 -3.41 -0.31 13.84
N PHE A 43 -3.19 -1.41 13.10
CA PHE A 43 -3.76 -2.71 13.44
C PHE A 43 -3.35 -3.21 14.83
N VAL A 44 -2.06 -3.17 15.16
CA VAL A 44 -1.56 -3.59 16.48
C VAL A 44 -2.16 -2.74 17.60
N SER A 45 -2.30 -1.43 17.38
CA SER A 45 -2.95 -0.52 18.33
C SER A 45 -4.42 -0.89 18.52
N ASP A 46 -5.18 -1.08 17.44
CA ASP A 46 -6.62 -1.39 17.51
C ASP A 46 -6.87 -2.73 18.20
N VAL A 47 -6.04 -3.75 17.93
CA VAL A 47 -6.12 -5.06 18.59
C VAL A 47 -5.81 -4.95 20.09
N SER A 48 -4.77 -4.21 20.47
CA SER A 48 -4.23 -4.21 21.84
C SER A 48 -4.90 -3.20 22.76
N GLN A 49 -5.31 -2.06 22.20
CA GLN A 49 -5.75 -0.88 22.95
C GLN A 49 -7.19 -0.48 22.64
N LYS A 50 -7.89 -1.20 21.74
CA LYS A 50 -9.27 -0.90 21.30
C LYS A 50 -9.43 0.53 20.78
N THR A 51 -8.41 1.01 20.07
CA THR A 51 -8.41 2.28 19.34
C THR A 51 -9.13 2.14 17.99
N GLU A 52 -9.25 3.25 17.24
CA GLU A 52 -9.87 3.29 15.90
C GLU A 52 -8.86 3.76 14.82
N LYS A 53 -7.58 3.45 15.00
CA LYS A 53 -6.49 3.94 14.13
C LYS A 53 -6.57 3.40 12.71
N LEU A 54 -7.04 2.17 12.50
CA LEU A 54 -7.28 1.68 11.13
C LEU A 54 -8.38 2.48 10.44
N GLN A 55 -9.43 2.88 11.16
CA GLN A 55 -10.50 3.70 10.57
C GLN A 55 -10.05 5.13 10.28
N GLU A 56 -9.27 5.74 11.17
CA GLU A 56 -8.63 7.04 10.90
C GLU A 56 -7.80 6.97 9.60
N LEU A 57 -6.98 5.93 9.45
CA LEU A 57 -6.14 5.73 8.26
C LEU A 57 -6.95 5.44 7.00
N LYS A 58 -8.06 4.71 7.12
CA LYS A 58 -9.03 4.48 6.03
C LYS A 58 -9.62 5.81 5.53
N GLY A 59 -10.00 6.70 6.45
CA GLY A 59 -10.46 8.04 6.12
C GLY A 59 -9.38 8.87 5.41
N GLN A 60 -8.13 8.81 5.86
CA GLN A 60 -7.01 9.50 5.21
C GLN A 60 -6.78 9.02 3.77
N LEU A 61 -6.72 7.71 3.53
CA LEU A 61 -6.55 7.14 2.19
C LEU A 61 -7.76 7.43 1.29
N GLY A 62 -8.98 7.39 1.83
CA GLY A 62 -10.20 7.73 1.08
C GLY A 62 -10.21 9.18 0.60
N ASN A 63 -9.65 10.10 1.38
CA ASN A 63 -9.58 11.52 1.00
C ASN A 63 -8.57 11.82 -0.12
N LEU A 64 -7.62 10.92 -0.39
CA LEU A 64 -6.67 11.06 -1.50
C LEU A 64 -7.30 10.77 -2.86
N ASP A 65 -8.48 10.14 -2.91
CA ASP A 65 -9.09 9.60 -4.13
C ASP A 65 -9.83 10.65 -5.00
N LYS A 66 -9.72 11.95 -4.68
CA LYS A 66 -10.49 13.03 -5.32
C LYS A 66 -9.99 13.45 -6.71
N GLY A 67 -9.62 12.52 -7.59
CA GLY A 67 -9.37 12.88 -9.00
C GLY A 67 -8.67 11.86 -9.90
N LYS A 68 -8.05 10.81 -9.36
CA LYS A 68 -7.56 9.65 -10.14
C LYS A 68 -7.13 8.52 -9.20
N GLN A 69 -7.78 7.37 -9.28
CA GLN A 69 -7.31 6.16 -8.60
C GLN A 69 -5.98 5.73 -9.23
N SER A 70 -4.87 5.99 -8.54
CA SER A 70 -3.59 5.38 -8.90
C SER A 70 -3.57 3.92 -8.45
N ALA A 71 -2.95 3.04 -9.22
CA ALA A 71 -2.84 1.62 -8.86
C ALA A 71 -2.23 1.43 -7.46
N ILE A 72 -1.26 2.27 -7.09
CA ILE A 72 -0.65 2.27 -5.76
C ILE A 72 -1.64 2.65 -4.65
N LEU A 73 -2.54 3.62 -4.88
CA LEU A 73 -3.56 3.98 -3.89
C LEU A 73 -4.59 2.86 -3.74
N VAL A 74 -4.98 2.22 -4.84
CA VAL A 74 -5.87 1.04 -4.83
C VAL A 74 -5.25 -0.09 -4.03
N TYR A 75 -3.97 -0.41 -4.28
CA TYR A 75 -3.24 -1.42 -3.52
C TYR A 75 -3.25 -1.14 -2.02
N TRP A 76 -2.88 0.08 -1.60
CA TRP A 76 -2.84 0.41 -0.16
C TRP A 76 -4.21 0.42 0.49
N ARG A 77 -5.27 0.80 -0.23
CA ARG A 77 -6.64 0.68 0.28
C ARG A 77 -7.02 -0.79 0.46
N ALA A 78 -6.77 -1.66 -0.51
CA ALA A 78 -7.03 -3.08 -0.38
C ALA A 78 -6.20 -3.73 0.74
N TYR A 79 -4.95 -3.31 0.90
CA TYR A 79 -4.07 -3.77 1.97
C TYR A 79 -4.61 -3.37 3.35
N LEU A 80 -5.15 -2.16 3.49
CA LEU A 80 -5.83 -1.74 4.70
C LEU A 80 -7.07 -2.60 4.99
N GLN A 81 -7.88 -2.91 3.97
CA GLN A 81 -9.06 -3.76 4.14
C GLN A 81 -8.73 -5.18 4.58
N PHE A 82 -7.61 -5.72 4.13
CA PHE A 82 -7.11 -7.00 4.61
C PHE A 82 -6.88 -6.97 6.15
N TYR A 83 -6.27 -5.93 6.69
CA TYR A 83 -6.06 -5.82 8.15
C TYR A 83 -7.36 -5.53 8.91
N THR A 84 -8.26 -4.71 8.36
CA THR A 84 -9.57 -4.46 8.96
C THR A 84 -10.42 -5.73 9.01
N THR A 85 -10.32 -6.59 7.98
CA THR A 85 -10.93 -7.92 7.97
C THR A 85 -10.46 -8.75 9.16
N ILE A 86 -9.14 -8.85 9.38
CA ILE A 86 -8.59 -9.61 10.49
C ILE A 86 -9.12 -9.07 11.82
N LEU A 87 -9.12 -7.75 12.00
CA LEU A 87 -9.62 -7.11 13.22
C LEU A 87 -11.09 -7.46 13.49
N TYR A 88 -11.95 -7.37 12.48
CA TYR A 88 -13.37 -7.71 12.61
C TYR A 88 -13.60 -9.20 12.84
N SER A 89 -12.86 -10.07 12.15
CA SER A 89 -12.90 -11.51 12.36
C SER A 89 -12.53 -11.89 13.80
N GLN A 90 -11.44 -11.32 14.33
CA GLN A 90 -11.02 -11.52 15.72
C GLN A 90 -12.03 -10.98 16.74
N SER A 91 -12.75 -9.92 16.38
CA SER A 91 -13.79 -9.31 17.22
C SER A 91 -15.15 -10.01 17.13
N GLY A 92 -15.26 -11.11 16.37
CA GLY A 92 -16.52 -11.83 16.14
C GLY A 92 -17.51 -11.12 15.20
N LYS A 93 -17.11 -10.01 14.58
CA LYS A 93 -17.94 -9.19 13.66
C LYS A 93 -17.85 -9.73 12.23
N LYS A 94 -18.31 -10.96 12.02
CA LYS A 94 -18.15 -11.68 10.73
C LYS A 94 -18.76 -10.97 9.52
N SER A 95 -19.91 -10.31 9.68
CA SER A 95 -20.53 -9.54 8.58
C SER A 95 -19.63 -8.40 8.12
N ASN A 96 -19.14 -7.59 9.07
CA ASN A 96 -18.21 -6.50 8.78
C ASN A 96 -16.92 -7.04 8.17
N ALA A 97 -16.37 -8.15 8.67
CA ALA A 97 -15.19 -8.76 8.08
C ALA A 97 -15.42 -9.12 6.60
N LYS A 98 -16.56 -9.75 6.29
CA LYS A 98 -16.93 -10.08 4.91
C LYS A 98 -17.05 -8.84 4.02
N GLU A 99 -17.73 -7.79 4.49
CA GLU A 99 -17.86 -6.53 3.76
C GLU A 99 -16.50 -5.91 3.41
N GLU A 100 -15.55 -5.95 4.35
CA GLU A 100 -14.20 -5.42 4.11
C GLU A 100 -13.41 -6.26 3.10
N VAL A 101 -13.52 -7.60 3.17
CA VAL A 101 -12.89 -8.50 2.17
C VAL A 101 -13.47 -8.25 0.79
N ASP A 102 -14.80 -8.25 0.66
CA ASP A 102 -15.49 -8.08 -0.61
C ASP A 102 -15.07 -6.74 -1.27
N PHE A 103 -14.99 -5.67 -0.48
CA PHE A 103 -14.53 -4.37 -0.96
C PHE A 103 -13.05 -4.39 -1.37
N GLY A 104 -12.17 -5.07 -0.62
CA GLY A 104 -10.76 -5.21 -0.98
C GLY A 104 -10.57 -5.98 -2.31
N ILE A 105 -11.34 -7.04 -2.51
CA ILE A 105 -11.36 -7.83 -3.75
C ILE A 105 -11.85 -6.97 -4.92
N GLU A 106 -12.93 -6.21 -4.74
CA GLU A 106 -13.47 -5.32 -5.77
C GLU A 106 -12.43 -4.28 -6.22
N LEU A 107 -11.76 -3.63 -5.26
CA LEU A 107 -10.70 -2.67 -5.52
C LEU A 107 -9.60 -3.26 -6.41
N LEU A 108 -9.00 -4.38 -6.01
CA LEU A 108 -7.92 -4.99 -6.78
C LEU A 108 -8.42 -5.54 -8.12
N SER A 109 -9.60 -6.15 -8.16
CA SER A 109 -10.19 -6.72 -9.37
C SER A 109 -10.37 -5.65 -10.46
N SER A 110 -10.69 -4.42 -10.07
CA SER A 110 -10.85 -3.28 -10.99
C SER A 110 -9.55 -2.82 -11.68
N LEU A 111 -8.37 -3.23 -11.18
CA LEU A 111 -7.09 -2.84 -11.78
C LEU A 111 -6.85 -3.56 -13.12
N PRO A 112 -6.62 -2.84 -14.24
CA PRO A 112 -6.42 -3.46 -15.55
C PRO A 112 -5.08 -4.21 -15.66
N ASN A 113 -4.02 -3.69 -15.03
CA ASN A 113 -2.67 -4.26 -15.07
C ASN A 113 -2.21 -4.56 -13.63
N LYS A 114 -2.47 -5.78 -13.16
CA LYS A 114 -2.08 -6.23 -11.82
C LYS A 114 -0.62 -6.68 -11.80
N SER A 115 0.11 -6.24 -10.78
CA SER A 115 1.44 -6.74 -10.43
C SER A 115 1.35 -8.09 -9.69
N SER A 116 2.49 -8.75 -9.49
CA SER A 116 2.57 -9.95 -8.65
C SER A 116 2.12 -9.68 -7.21
N GLU A 117 2.37 -8.48 -6.68
CA GLU A 117 1.96 -8.09 -5.32
C GLU A 117 0.44 -7.92 -5.23
N ASP A 118 -0.19 -7.36 -6.27
CA ASP A 118 -1.65 -7.25 -6.35
C ASP A 118 -2.32 -8.63 -6.35
N PHE A 119 -1.78 -9.58 -7.12
CA PHE A 119 -2.28 -10.96 -7.13
C PHE A 119 -2.07 -11.67 -5.79
N ALA A 120 -0.91 -11.47 -5.16
CA ALA A 120 -0.65 -12.04 -3.84
C ALA A 120 -1.63 -11.51 -2.79
N LEU A 121 -1.94 -10.21 -2.82
CA LEU A 121 -2.91 -9.61 -1.91
C LEU A 121 -4.35 -10.06 -2.22
N LEU A 122 -4.70 -10.20 -3.49
CA LEU A 122 -6.01 -10.72 -3.91
C LEU A 122 -6.22 -12.15 -3.39
N ALA A 123 -5.26 -13.05 -3.63
CA ALA A 123 -5.31 -14.42 -3.13
C ALA A 123 -5.40 -14.46 -1.59
N ARG A 124 -4.70 -13.53 -0.91
CA ARG A 124 -4.78 -13.41 0.54
C ARG A 124 -6.18 -13.00 1.01
N LEU A 125 -6.82 -12.04 0.35
CA LEU A 125 -8.20 -11.64 0.63
C LEU A 125 -9.19 -12.78 0.36
N GLU A 126 -9.07 -13.46 -0.79
CA GLU A 126 -9.94 -14.59 -1.15
C GLU A 126 -9.84 -15.76 -0.16
N SER A 127 -8.65 -16.02 0.39
CA SER A 127 -8.48 -17.03 1.44
C SER A 127 -9.19 -16.68 2.76
N ASN A 128 -9.56 -15.43 3.00
CA ASN A 128 -10.25 -14.98 4.22
C ASN A 128 -11.78 -14.94 4.10
N LEU A 129 -12.34 -15.40 2.97
CA LEU A 129 -13.79 -15.50 2.72
C LEU A 129 -14.47 -16.74 3.36
N VAL A 130 -13.74 -17.56 4.12
CA VAL A 130 -14.20 -18.87 4.64
C VAL A 130 -14.79 -18.78 6.05
#